data_AF-A0A6A5WDX5-F1
#
_entry.id   AF-A0A6A5WDX5-F1
#
_cell.length_a   1.000
_cell.length_b   1.000
_cell.length_c   1.000
_cell.angle_alpha   90.00
_cell.angle_beta   90.00
_cell.angle_gamma   90.00
#
_symmetry.space_group_name_H-M   'P 1'
#
loop_
_entity.id
_entity.type
_entity.pdbx_description
1 polymer ?
#
loop_
_entity_poly.entity_id
_entity_poly.type
_entity_poly.pdbx_seq_one_letter_code
_entity_poly.pdbx_strand_id
1 'polypeptide(L)'
;PEALYSWFNRLESFINKYRIQPRDTYNIDKTSCQISIALNQYIYTQRGQQVFIPNTNNCKLVTLIEYISTNSTSITPIVIIKAQSIIEH
;
A
#
# COMPACT_ATOMS: atom_id res chain seq x y z
N PRO A 1 15.11 -14.65 25.82
CA PRO A 1 16.33 -14.86 25.01
C PRO A 1 16.33 -16.18 24.24
N GLU A 2 16.18 -17.31 24.93
CA GLU A 2 16.21 -18.65 24.33
C GLU A 2 15.12 -18.90 23.28
N ALA A 3 13.89 -18.44 23.54
CA ALA A 3 12.78 -18.55 22.58
C ALA A 3 13.05 -17.77 21.28
N LEU A 4 13.69 -16.60 21.37
CA LEU A 4 14.10 -15.81 20.21
C LEU A 4 15.15 -16.54 19.38
N TYR A 5 16.20 -17.07 20.01
CA TYR A 5 17.22 -17.87 19.32
C TYR A 5 16.63 -19.12 18.66
N SER A 6 15.76 -19.83 19.38
CA SER A 6 15.05 -21.01 18.85
C SER A 6 14.23 -20.67 17.62
N TRP A 7 13.56 -19.51 17.62
CA TRP A 7 12.79 -19.04 16.47
C TRP A 7 13.69 -18.74 15.26
N PHE A 8 14.78 -17.98 15.43
CA PHE A 8 15.71 -17.67 14.34
C PHE A 8 16.38 -18.92 13.76
N ASN A 9 16.78 -19.87 14.61
CA ASN A 9 17.36 -21.14 14.17
C ASN A 9 16.36 -21.97 13.33
N ARG A 10 15.07 -21.97 13.71
CA ARG A 10 14.01 -22.62 12.93
C ARG A 10 13.80 -21.93 11.59
N LEU A 11 13.81 -20.60 11.56
CA LEU A 11 13.70 -19.81 10.34
C LEU A 11 14.86 -20.10 9.38
N GLU A 12 16.10 -20.07 9.89
CA GLU A 12 17.30 -20.37 9.11
C GLU A 12 17.27 -21.80 8.55
N SER A 13 16.88 -22.78 9.37
CA SER A 13 16.71 -24.17 8.93
C SER A 13 15.67 -24.30 7.82
N PHE A 14 14.56 -23.58 7.92
CA PHE A 14 13.50 -23.56 6.90
C PHE A 14 13.99 -22.96 5.58
N ILE A 15 14.65 -21.79 5.64
CA ILE A 15 15.25 -21.13 4.48
C ILE A 15 16.24 -22.08 3.78
N ASN A 16 17.12 -22.72 4.55
CA ASN A 16 18.11 -23.65 4.03
C ASN A 16 17.49 -24.90 3.42
N LYS A 17 16.46 -25.47 4.06
CA LYS A 17 15.75 -26.67 3.59
C LYS A 17 15.09 -26.44 2.23
N TYR A 18 14.43 -25.30 2.05
CA TYR A 18 13.69 -24.99 0.82
C TYR A 18 14.47 -24.15 -0.19
N ARG A 19 15.74 -23.84 0.10
CA ARG A 19 16.61 -23.02 -0.76
C ARG A 19 15.98 -21.68 -1.13
N ILE A 20 15.27 -21.07 -0.17
CA ILE A 20 14.63 -19.77 -0.35
C ILE A 20 15.73 -18.75 -0.61
N GLN A 21 15.67 -18.08 -1.75
CA GLN A 21 16.67 -17.09 -2.12
C GLN A 21 16.29 -15.71 -1.56
N PRO A 22 17.25 -14.78 -1.44
CA PRO A 22 16.95 -13.40 -1.05
C PRO A 22 15.83 -12.76 -1.89
N ARG A 23 15.81 -13.03 -3.20
CA ARG A 23 14.77 -12.56 -4.13
C ARG A 23 13.37 -13.11 -3.84
N ASP A 24 13.28 -14.22 -3.10
CA ASP A 24 12.01 -14.87 -2.76
C ASP A 24 11.47 -14.38 -1.40
N THR A 25 12.23 -13.54 -0.68
CA THR A 25 11.86 -13.01 0.63
C THR A 25 11.44 -11.56 0.50
N TYR A 26 10.19 -11.27 0.82
CA TYR A 26 9.60 -9.93 0.74
C TYR A 26 9.16 -9.42 2.11
N ASN A 27 9.50 -8.16 2.40
CA ASN A 27 8.80 -7.37 3.38
C ASN A 27 7.49 -6.85 2.75
N ILE A 28 6.40 -6.94 3.50
CA ILE A 28 5.08 -6.49 3.08
C ILE A 28 4.62 -5.43 4.06
N ASP A 29 4.23 -4.27 3.56
CA ASP A 29 3.67 -3.21 4.40
C ASP A 29 2.41 -2.62 3.78
N LYS A 30 1.57 -2.06 4.66
CA LYS A 30 0.36 -1.35 4.28
C LYS A 30 0.58 0.14 4.51
N THR A 31 0.54 0.91 3.43
CA THR A 31 0.52 2.37 3.48
C THR A 31 -0.83 2.90 3.01
N SER A 32 -1.18 4.10 3.47
CA SER A 32 -2.40 4.78 3.08
C SER A 32 -2.04 6.07 2.36
N CYS A 33 -2.54 6.23 1.14
CA CYS A 33 -2.29 7.41 0.32
C CYS A 33 -3.60 8.18 0.12
N GLN A 34 -3.54 9.50 0.29
CA GLN A 34 -4.66 10.38 0.02
C GLN A 34 -4.53 10.90 -1.41
N ILE A 35 -5.36 10.36 -2.31
CA ILE A 35 -5.49 10.91 -3.66
C ILE A 35 -6.07 12.29 -3.48
N SER A 36 -5.32 13.35 -3.81
CA SER A 36 -5.62 14.79 -3.63
C SER A 36 -5.07 15.51 -2.37
N ILE A 37 -3.90 15.12 -1.86
CA ILE A 37 -2.97 16.08 -1.21
C ILE A 37 -1.85 16.43 -2.18
N ALA A 38 -2.13 17.34 -3.11
CA ALA A 38 -1.12 17.97 -3.95
C ALA A 38 -1.25 19.49 -3.86
N LEU A 39 -0.12 20.21 -3.86
CA LEU A 39 -0.09 21.68 -3.77
C LEU A 39 -0.84 22.35 -4.94
N ASN A 40 -0.89 21.70 -6.10
CA ASN A 40 -1.60 22.18 -7.30
C ASN A 40 -2.63 21.15 -7.75
N GLN A 41 -3.89 21.34 -7.38
CA GLN A 41 -5.01 20.49 -7.82
C GLN A 41 -5.91 21.23 -8.80
N TYR A 42 -6.29 20.55 -9.88
CA TYR A 42 -7.27 21.02 -10.84
C TYR A 42 -8.55 20.20 -10.70
N ILE A 43 -9.67 20.87 -10.46
CA ILE A 43 -10.99 20.24 -10.37
C ILE A 43 -11.68 20.46 -11.71
N TYR A 44 -11.85 19.38 -12.49
CA TYR A 44 -12.54 19.43 -13.78
C TYR A 44 -14.03 19.15 -13.57
N THR A 45 -14.87 20.13 -13.91
CA THR A 45 -16.33 19.98 -13.88
C THR A 45 -16.92 20.14 -15.28
N GLN A 46 -17.97 19.38 -15.58
CA GLN A 46 -18.61 19.38 -16.91
C GLN A 46 -19.30 20.72 -17.26
N ARG A 47 -19.54 21.59 -16.28
CA ARG A 47 -20.15 22.91 -16.46
C ARG A 47 -19.28 23.94 -15.76
N GLY A 48 -18.38 24.55 -16.54
CA GLY A 48 -17.44 25.53 -16.04
C GLY A 48 -18.17 26.71 -15.41
N GLN A 49 -18.03 26.87 -14.09
CA GLN A 49 -18.16 28.12 -13.34
C GLN A 49 -18.08 27.93 -11.83
N GLN A 50 -18.12 26.68 -11.32
CA GLN A 50 -17.99 26.45 -9.89
C GLN A 50 -16.53 26.16 -9.52
N VAL A 51 -15.87 27.17 -8.95
CA VAL A 51 -14.51 27.03 -8.36
C VAL A 51 -14.67 26.27 -7.05
N PHE A 52 -14.26 25.01 -7.04
CA PHE A 52 -14.21 24.23 -5.82
C PHE A 52 -12.89 24.52 -5.10
N ILE A 53 -12.97 24.86 -3.81
CA ILE A 53 -11.78 24.87 -2.95
C ILE A 53 -11.43 23.40 -2.67
N PRO A 54 -10.21 22.94 -2.96
CA PRO A 54 -9.76 21.61 -2.58
C PRO A 54 -9.91 21.46 -1.05
N ASN A 55 -10.89 20.68 -0.61
CA ASN A 55 -11.10 20.35 0.79
C ASN A 55 -10.60 18.93 1.03
N THR A 56 -9.82 18.73 2.09
CA THR A 56 -9.32 17.43 2.54
C THR A 56 -10.43 16.40 2.76
N ASN A 57 -11.68 16.86 2.97
CA ASN A 57 -12.86 16.00 3.11
C ASN A 57 -13.30 15.30 1.81
N ASN A 58 -12.87 15.75 0.64
CA ASN A 58 -13.25 15.14 -0.65
C ASN A 58 -12.22 14.11 -1.15
N CYS A 59 -11.10 13.96 -0.45
CA CYS A 59 -10.02 13.07 -0.86
C CYS A 59 -10.33 11.64 -0.41
N LYS A 60 -10.44 10.71 -1.37
CA LYS A 60 -10.55 9.29 -1.02
C LYS A 60 -9.19 8.77 -0.54
N LEU A 61 -9.18 8.26 0.68
CA LEU A 61 -8.09 7.44 1.19
C LEU A 61 -8.06 6.12 0.41
N VAL A 62 -6.91 5.85 -0.22
CA VAL A 62 -6.63 4.59 -0.89
C VAL A 62 -5.58 3.86 -0.08
N THR A 63 -5.80 2.56 0.12
CA THR A 63 -4.82 1.69 0.77
C THR A 63 -3.93 1.07 -0.30
N LEU A 64 -2.62 1.15 -0.09
CA LEU A 64 -1.61 0.48 -0.91
C LEU A 64 -0.98 -0.64 -0.08
N ILE A 65 -0.81 -1.81 -0.70
CA ILE A 65 0.03 -2.89 -0.15
C ILE A 65 1.31 -2.93 -0.97
N GLU A 66 2.42 -2.68 -0.30
CA GLU A 66 3.75 -2.58 -0.91
C GLU A 66 4.59 -3.79 -0.56
N TYR A 67 5.45 -4.20 -1.50
CA TYR A 67 6.30 -5.38 -1.39
C TYR A 67 7.72 -4.99 -1.78
N ILE A 68 8.68 -5.21 -0.88
CA ILE A 68 10.10 -4.99 -1.14
C ILE A 68 10.85 -6.27 -0.77
N SER A 69 11.57 -6.84 -1.74
CA SER A 69 12.41 -8.01 -1.48
C SER A 69 13.75 -7.61 -0.85
N THR A 70 14.42 -8.59 -0.25
CA THR A 70 15.74 -8.37 0.36
C THR A 70 16.84 -7.99 -0.63
N ASN A 71 16.61 -8.13 -1.95
CA ASN A 71 17.51 -7.64 -3.00
C ASN A 71 17.06 -6.32 -3.65
N SER A 72 16.16 -5.57 -2.98
CA SER A 72 15.64 -4.28 -3.44
C SER A 72 14.75 -4.33 -4.68
N THR A 73 14.24 -5.50 -5.07
CA THR A 73 13.22 -5.61 -6.13
C THR A 73 11.83 -5.37 -5.53
N SER A 74 11.00 -4.57 -6.19
CA SER A 74 9.60 -4.36 -5.80
C SER A 74 8.63 -5.15 -6.68
N ILE A 75 7.48 -5.52 -6.13
CA ILE A 75 6.33 -6.01 -6.89
C ILE A 75 5.35 -4.84 -7.07
N THR A 76 4.62 -4.81 -8.19
CA THR A 76 3.55 -3.83 -8.41
C THR A 76 2.60 -3.82 -7.20
N PRO A 77 2.39 -2.65 -6.55
CA PRO A 77 1.55 -2.57 -5.36
C PRO A 77 0.09 -2.95 -5.64
N ILE A 78 -0.58 -3.51 -4.63
CA ILE A 78 -2.02 -3.73 -4.68
C ILE A 78 -2.73 -2.47 -4.19
N VAL A 79 -3.66 -1.98 -4.99
CA VAL A 79 -4.46 -0.78 -4.67
C VAL A 79 -5.86 -1.21 -4.21
N ILE A 80 -6.20 -0.90 -2.97
CA ILE A 80 -7.52 -1.17 -2.40
C ILE A 80 -8.29 0.15 -2.31
N ILE A 81 -9.34 0.26 -3.12
CA ILE A 81 -10.26 1.39 -3.14
C ILE A 81 -11.53 0.99 -2.39
N LYS A 82 -11.91 1.79 -1.38
CA LYS A 82 -13.16 1.57 -0.65
C LYS A 82 -14.35 1.73 -1.61
N ALA A 83 -15.16 0.69 -1.74
CA ALA A 83 -16.44 0.75 -2.44
C ALA A 83 -17.42 1.63 -1.64
N GLN A 84 -18.21 2.44 -2.36
CA GLN A 84 -19.31 3.21 -1.79
C GLN A 84 -20.60 2.77 -2.49
N SER A 85 -21.55 2.24 -1.71
CA SER A 85 -22.89 1.93 -2.22
C SER A 85 -23.62 3.25 -2.47
N ILE A 86 -24.05 3.47 -3.71
CA ILE A 86 -25.00 4.53 -4.04
C ILE A 86 -26.37 3.86 -3.91
N ILE A 87 -27.02 4.01 -2.75
CA ILE A 87 -28.44 3.72 -2.65
C ILE A 87 -29.12 5.01 -3.12
N GLU A 88 -29.68 4.99 -4.32
CA GLU A 88 -30.53 6.06 -4.83
C GLU A 88 -31.88 5.98 -4.09
N HIS A 89 -32.26 7.09 -3.44
CA HIS A 89 -33.60 7.33 -2.90
C HIS A 89 -34.29 8.41 -3.74
#